data_AF-A0A4Y2C8F0-F1
#
_entry.id   AF-A0A4Y2C8F0-F1
#
_cell.length_a   1.000
_cell.length_b   1.000
_cell.length_c   1.000
_cell.angle_alpha   90.00
_cell.angle_beta   90.00
_cell.angle_gamma   90.00
#
_symmetry.space_group_name_H-M   'P 1'
#
loop_
_entity.id
_entity.type
_entity.pdbx_description
1 polymer ?
#
loop_
_entity_poly.entity_id
_entity_poly.type
_entity_poly.pdbx_seq_one_letter_code
_entity_poly.pdbx_strand_id
1 'polypeptide(L)'
;MVEGENLNEVVNLVTKTISAADASIPKSRVSFPKNRKPWWNKYCTDANRDQRAWNVFRRHPASANQIAFQRAKSIARWIRRKSAREYWIKFVSGINLSVTAKDMWDNVRRACGIYPEKRISCLRKNGQDVRNISEMVDVLAEAFASICSASN
;
A
#
# COMPACT_ATOMS: atom_id res chain seq x y z
N MET A 1 32.94 34.03 -24.08
CA MET A 1 33.07 32.56 -23.96
C MET A 1 32.53 32.21 -22.60
N VAL A 2 31.36 31.56 -22.53
CA VAL A 2 30.75 31.18 -21.25
C VAL A 2 31.48 29.93 -20.77
N GLU A 3 32.14 30.02 -19.61
CA GLU A 3 32.78 28.90 -18.93
C GLU A 3 31.74 27.83 -18.65
N GLY A 4 31.88 26.67 -19.29
CA GLY A 4 31.00 25.53 -19.05
C GLY A 4 31.25 25.02 -17.64
N GLU A 5 30.24 25.09 -16.78
CA GLU A 5 30.27 24.52 -15.44
C GLU A 5 30.82 23.08 -15.49
N ASN A 6 31.78 22.79 -14.62
CA ASN A 6 32.46 21.50 -14.58
C ASN A 6 31.44 20.41 -14.24
N LEU A 7 31.10 19.58 -15.23
CA LEU A 7 30.10 18.52 -15.12
C LEU A 7 30.30 17.64 -13.86
N ASN A 8 31.56 17.43 -13.44
CA ASN A 8 31.90 16.67 -12.25
C ASN A 8 31.47 17.36 -10.95
N GLU A 9 31.48 18.68 -10.89
CA GLU A 9 31.03 19.44 -9.72
C GLU A 9 29.52 19.35 -9.57
N VAL A 10 28.78 19.48 -10.67
CA VAL A 10 27.31 19.31 -10.69
C VAL A 10 26.93 17.90 -10.27
N VAL A 11 27.59 16.88 -10.82
CA VAL A 11 27.36 15.48 -10.43
C VAL A 11 27.66 15.25 -8.95
N ASN A 12 28.77 15.80 -8.43
CA ASN A 12 29.10 15.69 -7.02
C ASN A 12 28.07 16.38 -6.10
N LEU A 13 27.56 17.53 -6.51
CA LEU A 13 26.53 18.26 -5.77
C LEU A 13 25.23 17.45 -5.70
N VAL A 14 24.77 16.94 -6.85
CA VAL A 14 23.57 16.10 -6.92
C VAL A 14 23.73 14.84 -6.06
N THR A 15 24.90 14.20 -6.13
CA THR A 15 25.18 12.97 -5.37
C THR A 15 25.16 13.23 -3.86
N LYS A 16 25.82 14.31 -3.40
CA LYS A 16 25.79 14.71 -1.98
C LYS A 16 24.38 15.02 -1.50
N THR A 17 23.58 15.68 -2.33
CA THR A 17 22.19 16.03 -1.99
C THR A 17 21.33 14.77 -1.84
N ILE A 18 21.50 13.79 -2.72
CA ILE A 18 20.80 12.49 -2.62
C ILE A 18 21.26 11.73 -1.37
N SER A 19 22.56 11.69 -1.08
CA SER A 19 23.09 11.02 0.11
C SER A 19 22.61 11.66 1.41
N ALA A 20 22.57 13.00 1.48
CA ALA A 20 22.03 13.73 2.61
C ALA A 20 20.54 13.42 2.80
N ALA A 21 19.75 13.47 1.71
CA ALA A 21 18.33 13.15 1.74
C ALA A 21 18.07 11.71 2.18
N ASP A 22 18.84 10.73 1.69
CA ASP A 22 18.72 9.33 2.07
C ASP A 22 19.09 9.08 3.54
N ALA A 23 20.01 9.88 4.12
CA ALA A 23 20.39 9.81 5.53
C ALA A 23 19.36 10.48 6.46
N SER A 24 18.74 11.57 6.02
CA SER A 24 17.78 12.34 6.82
C SER A 24 16.34 11.86 6.70
N ILE A 25 15.96 11.25 5.57
CA ILE A 25 14.58 10.81 5.29
C ILE A 25 14.53 9.28 5.31
N PRO A 26 14.09 8.65 6.42
CA PRO A 26 13.93 7.20 6.45
C PRO A 26 12.92 6.75 5.39
N LYS A 27 13.37 5.88 4.47
CA LYS A 27 12.53 5.31 3.40
C LYS A 27 11.49 4.36 3.99
N SER A 28 10.30 4.88 4.34
CA SER A 28 9.21 4.05 4.82
C SER A 28 8.54 3.32 3.65
N ARG A 29 8.74 2.00 3.51
CA ARG A 29 7.88 1.15 2.68
C ARG A 29 6.63 0.77 3.46
N VAL A 30 5.71 1.71 3.66
CA VAL A 30 4.38 1.37 4.15
C VAL A 30 3.55 0.84 2.98
N SER A 31 3.88 -0.37 2.51
CA SER A 31 3.09 -1.05 1.49
C SER A 31 1.88 -1.68 2.16
N PHE A 32 0.79 -0.92 2.30
CA PHE A 32 -0.50 -1.56 2.56
C PHE A 32 -0.82 -2.51 1.40
N PRO A 33 -1.31 -3.73 1.66
CA PRO A 33 -1.79 -4.60 0.60
C PRO A 33 -2.81 -3.82 -0.23
N LYS A 34 -2.50 -3.62 -1.52
CA LYS A 34 -3.35 -2.86 -2.45
C LYS A 34 -4.77 -3.42 -2.49
N ASN A 35 -4.90 -4.72 -2.21
CA ASN A 35 -6.16 -5.41 -2.01
C ASN A 35 -6.22 -5.95 -0.58
N ARG A 36 -7.04 -5.31 0.26
CA ARG A 36 -7.21 -5.71 1.65
C ARG A 36 -8.10 -6.95 1.83
N LYS A 37 -8.82 -7.36 0.78
CA LYS A 37 -9.82 -8.45 0.87
C LYS A 37 -9.20 -9.72 1.49
N PRO A 38 -9.81 -10.33 2.52
CA PRO A 38 -9.24 -11.48 3.23
C PRO A 38 -8.99 -12.70 2.35
N TRP A 39 -9.74 -12.84 1.26
CA TRP A 39 -9.62 -13.92 0.29
C TRP A 39 -8.58 -13.63 -0.81
N TRP A 40 -7.92 -12.47 -0.78
CA TRP A 40 -6.86 -12.14 -1.74
C TRP A 40 -5.54 -12.80 -1.34
N ASN A 41 -5.04 -13.69 -2.19
CA ASN A 41 -3.81 -14.45 -1.95
C ASN A 41 -2.74 -14.17 -3.02
N LYS A 42 -1.59 -14.85 -2.90
CA LYS A 42 -0.48 -14.75 -3.87
C LYS A 42 -0.92 -15.09 -5.30
N TYR A 43 -1.70 -16.17 -5.48
CA TYR A 43 -2.23 -16.55 -6.79
C TYR A 43 -3.10 -15.45 -7.43
N CYS A 44 -3.94 -14.78 -6.64
CA CYS A 44 -4.72 -13.63 -7.11
C CYS A 44 -3.81 -12.48 -7.56
N THR A 45 -2.70 -12.26 -6.84
CA THR A 45 -1.72 -11.20 -7.16
C THR A 45 -0.98 -11.51 -8.46
N ASP A 46 -0.51 -12.74 -8.61
CA ASP A 46 0.23 -13.21 -9.80
C ASP A 46 -0.69 -13.16 -11.03
N ALA A 47 -1.90 -13.71 -10.93
CA ALA A 47 -2.86 -13.66 -12.04
C ALA A 47 -3.29 -12.23 -12.41
N ASN A 48 -3.38 -11.33 -11.42
CA ASN A 48 -3.65 -9.91 -11.67
C ASN A 48 -2.46 -9.22 -12.36
N ARG A 49 -1.22 -9.67 -12.09
CA ARG A 49 -0.02 -9.20 -12.79
C ARG A 49 -0.02 -9.68 -14.25
N ASP A 50 -0.46 -10.89 -14.52
CA ASP A 50 -0.54 -11.44 -15.90
C ASP A 50 -1.55 -10.69 -16.77
N GLN A 51 -2.57 -10.08 -16.17
CA GLN A 51 -3.48 -9.17 -16.88
C GLN A 51 -2.80 -7.91 -17.44
N ARG A 52 -1.51 -7.66 -17.13
CA ARG A 52 -0.68 -6.67 -17.85
C ARG A 52 -0.56 -6.97 -19.34
N ALA A 53 -0.93 -8.17 -19.81
CA ALA A 53 -1.17 -8.47 -21.22
C ALA A 53 -2.11 -7.45 -21.90
N TRP A 54 -3.02 -6.81 -21.16
CA TRP A 54 -3.82 -5.68 -21.67
C TRP A 54 -2.94 -4.54 -22.19
N ASN A 55 -1.86 -4.22 -21.48
CA ASN A 55 -0.96 -3.14 -21.87
C ASN A 55 -0.19 -3.46 -23.15
N VAL A 56 0.07 -4.75 -23.41
CA VAL A 56 0.69 -5.20 -24.67
C VAL A 56 -0.33 -5.09 -25.80
N PHE A 57 -1.52 -5.67 -25.63
CA PHE A 57 -2.58 -5.59 -26.63
C PHE A 57 -2.99 -4.15 -26.96
N ARG A 58 -3.08 -3.28 -25.95
CA ARG A 58 -3.41 -1.86 -26.12
C ARG A 58 -2.36 -1.09 -26.93
N ARG A 59 -1.08 -1.43 -26.80
CA ARG A 59 0.01 -0.79 -27.58
C ARG A 59 0.18 -1.41 -28.96
N HIS A 60 -0.07 -2.72 -29.06
CA HIS A 60 0.10 -3.51 -30.27
C HIS A 60 -1.15 -4.36 -30.50
N PRO A 61 -2.16 -3.83 -31.20
CA PRO A 61 -3.45 -4.48 -31.41
C PRO A 61 -3.37 -5.64 -32.42
N ALA A 62 -2.68 -6.72 -32.05
CA ALA A 62 -2.59 -7.96 -32.81
C ALA A 62 -3.54 -9.04 -32.25
N SER A 63 -4.04 -9.93 -33.10
CA SER A 63 -4.93 -11.04 -32.70
C SER A 63 -4.30 -11.95 -31.65
N ALA A 64 -3.01 -12.27 -31.79
CA ALA A 64 -2.26 -13.03 -30.80
C ALA A 64 -2.26 -12.35 -29.40
N ASN A 65 -2.09 -11.02 -29.36
CA ASN A 65 -2.10 -10.24 -28.13
C ASN A 65 -3.50 -10.18 -27.51
N GLN A 66 -4.54 -10.09 -28.35
CA GLN A 66 -5.93 -10.17 -27.89
C GLN A 66 -6.24 -11.52 -27.24
N ILE A 67 -5.84 -12.63 -27.88
CA ILE A 67 -6.01 -13.99 -27.34
C ILE A 67 -5.27 -14.14 -26.01
N ALA A 68 -4.01 -13.69 -25.93
CA ALA A 68 -3.22 -13.73 -24.71
C ALA A 68 -3.89 -12.92 -23.58
N PHE A 69 -4.37 -11.71 -23.86
CA PHE A 69 -5.11 -10.90 -22.89
C PHE A 69 -6.42 -11.57 -22.43
N GLN A 70 -7.21 -12.10 -23.35
CA GLN A 70 -8.47 -12.79 -23.01
C GLN A 70 -8.22 -14.02 -22.13
N ARG A 71 -7.18 -14.81 -22.43
CA ARG A 71 -6.75 -15.94 -21.59
C ARG A 71 -6.31 -15.47 -20.19
N ALA A 72 -5.45 -14.46 -20.10
CA ALA A 72 -5.03 -13.93 -18.80
C ALA A 72 -6.23 -13.37 -18.00
N LYS A 73 -7.18 -12.72 -18.68
CA LYS A 73 -8.41 -12.19 -18.07
C LYS A 73 -9.32 -13.30 -17.55
N SER A 74 -9.50 -14.39 -18.29
CA SER A 74 -10.35 -15.52 -17.87
C SER A 74 -9.72 -16.26 -16.68
N ILE A 75 -8.41 -16.53 -16.72
CA ILE A 75 -7.64 -17.15 -15.63
C ILE A 75 -7.75 -16.29 -14.37
N ALA A 76 -7.48 -14.99 -14.47
CA ALA A 76 -7.56 -14.10 -13.32
C ALA A 76 -8.98 -13.99 -12.75
N ARG A 77 -10.03 -14.06 -13.58
CA ARG A 77 -11.42 -14.11 -13.11
C ARG A 77 -11.72 -15.41 -12.36
N TRP A 78 -11.26 -16.55 -12.89
CA TRP A 78 -11.44 -17.86 -12.27
C TRP A 78 -10.72 -17.95 -10.92
N ILE A 79 -9.45 -17.56 -10.84
CA ILE A 79 -8.65 -17.58 -9.60
C ILE A 79 -9.33 -16.74 -8.51
N ARG A 80 -9.75 -15.51 -8.84
CA ARG A 80 -10.46 -14.63 -7.88
C ARG A 80 -11.73 -15.28 -7.34
N ARG A 81 -12.55 -15.86 -8.22
CA ARG A 81 -13.80 -16.54 -7.83
C ARG A 81 -13.53 -17.77 -6.96
N LYS A 82 -12.53 -18.58 -7.33
CA LYS A 82 -12.11 -19.76 -6.58
C LYS A 82 -11.65 -19.38 -5.18
N SER A 83 -10.71 -18.43 -5.06
CA SER A 83 -10.20 -17.98 -3.77
C SER A 83 -11.26 -17.33 -2.90
N ALA A 84 -12.15 -16.51 -3.47
CA ALA A 84 -13.30 -15.97 -2.74
C ALA A 84 -14.22 -17.08 -2.23
N ARG A 85 -14.57 -18.07 -3.06
CA ARG A 85 -15.42 -19.20 -2.67
C ARG A 85 -14.80 -20.02 -1.55
N GLU A 86 -13.52 -20.39 -1.69
CA GLU A 86 -12.80 -21.18 -0.68
C GLU A 86 -12.74 -20.46 0.66
N TYR A 87 -12.50 -19.15 0.64
CA TYR A 87 -12.56 -18.34 1.86
C TYR A 87 -13.96 -18.32 2.47
N TRP A 88 -15.00 -18.09 1.68
CA TRP A 88 -16.38 -18.03 2.18
C TRP A 88 -16.83 -19.36 2.79
N ILE A 89 -16.47 -20.49 2.18
CA ILE A 89 -16.74 -21.82 2.75
C ILE A 89 -16.06 -21.94 4.12
N LYS A 90 -14.75 -21.65 4.20
CA LYS A 90 -14.01 -21.70 5.47
C LYS A 90 -14.58 -20.76 6.52
N PHE A 91 -14.97 -19.55 6.12
CA PHE A 91 -15.53 -18.54 7.00
C PHE A 91 -16.85 -19.03 7.60
N VAL A 92 -17.81 -19.46 6.76
CA VAL A 92 -19.11 -19.94 7.22
C VAL A 92 -18.96 -21.19 8.08
N SER A 93 -18.08 -22.12 7.71
CA SER A 93 -17.78 -23.31 8.53
C SER A 93 -17.14 -22.97 9.88
N GLY A 94 -16.52 -21.80 10.03
CA GLY A 94 -15.93 -21.34 11.28
C GLY A 94 -16.89 -20.59 12.21
N ILE A 95 -18.12 -20.30 11.78
CA ILE A 95 -19.12 -19.65 12.63
C ILE A 95 -19.68 -20.69 13.61
N ASN A 96 -19.46 -20.47 14.90
CA ASN A 96 -19.98 -21.30 15.98
C ASN A 96 -20.40 -20.42 17.17
N LEU A 97 -20.94 -21.04 18.24
CA LEU A 97 -21.47 -20.32 19.41
C LEU A 97 -20.44 -19.48 20.17
N SER A 98 -19.13 -19.69 19.96
CA SER A 98 -18.07 -18.88 20.59
C SER A 98 -17.78 -17.57 19.84
N VAL A 99 -18.26 -17.43 18.60
CA VAL A 99 -18.05 -16.22 17.80
C VAL A 99 -19.04 -15.16 18.24
N THR A 100 -18.54 -14.01 18.72
CA THR A 100 -19.41 -12.90 19.09
C THR A 100 -20.07 -12.28 17.85
N ALA A 101 -21.26 -11.70 18.02
CA ALA A 101 -21.94 -11.00 16.93
C ALA A 101 -21.07 -9.87 16.34
N LYS A 102 -20.28 -9.20 17.18
CA LYS A 102 -19.34 -8.17 16.76
C LYS A 102 -18.26 -8.75 15.83
N ASP A 103 -17.60 -9.84 16.24
CA ASP A 103 -16.54 -10.47 15.44
C ASP A 103 -17.07 -11.00 14.11
N MET A 104 -18.29 -11.56 14.12
CA MET A 104 -18.98 -11.99 12.92
C MET A 104 -19.20 -10.81 11.96
N TRP A 105 -19.78 -9.71 12.42
CA TRP A 105 -20.01 -8.51 11.61
C TRP A 105 -18.70 -7.87 11.13
N ASP A 106 -17.66 -7.86 11.95
CA ASP A 106 -16.33 -7.39 11.57
C ASP A 106 -15.73 -8.25 10.45
N ASN A 107 -15.89 -9.57 10.51
CA ASN A 107 -15.46 -10.47 9.46
C ASN A 107 -16.22 -10.28 8.15
N VAL A 108 -17.54 -10.09 8.21
CA VAL A 108 -18.38 -9.79 7.03
C VAL A 108 -17.94 -8.47 6.40
N ARG A 109 -17.77 -7.41 7.20
CA ARG A 109 -17.28 -6.12 6.72
C ARG A 109 -15.92 -6.25 6.03
N ARG A 110 -14.97 -6.96 6.66
CA ARG A 110 -13.65 -7.26 6.06
C ARG A 110 -13.78 -8.00 4.73
N ALA A 111 -14.64 -9.01 4.64
CA ALA A 111 -14.88 -9.77 3.42
C ALA A 111 -15.44 -8.91 2.27
N CYS A 112 -16.28 -7.92 2.60
CA CYS A 112 -16.79 -6.90 1.68
C CYS A 112 -15.76 -5.82 1.32
N GLY A 113 -14.58 -5.81 1.95
CA GLY A 113 -13.56 -4.78 1.75
C GLY A 113 -13.78 -3.52 2.58
N ILE A 114 -14.74 -3.54 3.51
CA ILE A 114 -15.03 -2.45 4.44
C ILE A 114 -14.14 -2.65 5.65
N TYR A 115 -13.10 -1.82 5.75
CA TYR A 115 -12.21 -1.79 6.90
C TYR A 115 -12.52 -0.56 7.74
N PRO A 116 -12.57 -0.69 9.07
CA PRO A 116 -12.59 0.50 9.91
C PRO A 116 -11.35 1.35 9.59
N GLU A 117 -11.53 2.66 9.57
CA GLU A 117 -10.41 3.58 9.46
C GLU A 117 -9.43 3.31 10.59
N LYS A 118 -8.16 3.10 10.24
CA LYS A 118 -7.10 3.05 11.25
C LYS A 118 -6.91 4.46 11.79
N ARG A 119 -7.44 4.71 12.98
CA ARG A 119 -7.10 5.91 13.75
C ARG A 119 -5.72 5.73 14.35
N ILE A 120 -4.92 6.80 14.34
CA ILE A 120 -3.66 6.84 15.10
C ILE A 120 -4.04 6.75 16.58
N SER A 121 -3.55 5.72 17.27
CA SER A 121 -3.94 5.42 18.65
C SER A 121 -2.93 5.94 19.69
N CYS A 122 -1.70 6.21 19.27
CA CYS A 122 -0.65 6.79 20.10
C CYS A 122 0.36 7.56 19.23
N LEU A 123 0.94 8.62 19.78
CA LEU A 123 2.16 9.25 19.29
C LEU A 123 3.24 9.11 20.37
N ARG A 124 4.51 9.07 19.97
CA ARG A 124 5.63 9.04 20.92
C ARG A 124 6.38 10.36 20.88
N LYS A 125 6.46 11.05 22.02
CA LYS A 125 7.24 12.28 22.21
C LYS A 125 8.21 12.05 23.37
N ASN A 126 9.51 12.22 23.13
CA ASN A 126 10.56 12.07 24.14
C ASN A 126 10.50 10.76 24.96
N GLY A 127 10.16 9.65 24.30
CA GLY A 127 10.04 8.34 24.94
C GLY A 127 8.72 8.08 25.68
N GLN A 128 7.83 9.07 25.80
CA GLN A 128 6.49 8.90 26.37
C GLN A 128 5.44 8.70 25.27
N ASP A 129 4.48 7.81 25.54
CA ASP A 129 3.37 7.53 24.65
C ASP A 129 2.18 8.46 24.97
N VAL A 130 1.89 9.38 24.06
CA VAL A 130 0.73 10.27 24.10
C VAL A 130 -0.46 9.57 23.46
N ARG A 131 -1.56 9.42 24.20
CA ARG A 131 -2.77 8.70 23.75
C ARG A 131 -4.00 9.60 23.59
N ASN A 132 -3.99 10.78 24.20
CA ASN A 132 -5.08 11.74 24.10
C ASN A 132 -5.05 12.45 22.73
N ILE A 133 -6.21 12.59 22.08
CA ILE A 133 -6.33 13.20 20.75
C ILE A 133 -5.87 14.66 20.76
N SER A 134 -6.24 15.45 21.77
CA SER A 134 -5.83 16.86 21.87
C SER A 134 -4.31 16.96 21.99
N GLU A 135 -3.73 16.21 22.92
CA GLU A 135 -2.27 16.19 23.12
C GLU A 135 -1.52 15.69 21.88
N MET A 136 -2.09 14.72 21.14
CA MET A 136 -1.51 14.27 19.88
C MET A 136 -1.47 15.39 18.83
N VAL A 137 -2.54 16.19 18.75
CA VAL A 137 -2.61 17.33 17.83
C VAL A 137 -1.56 18.37 18.21
N ASP A 138 -1.39 18.65 19.50
CA ASP A 138 -0.38 19.58 20.00
C ASP A 138 1.04 19.09 19.70
N VAL A 139 1.32 17.80 19.95
CA VAL A 139 2.61 17.17 19.61
C VAL A 139 2.93 17.31 18.11
N LEU A 140 1.93 17.08 17.24
CA LEU A 140 2.11 17.24 15.80
C LEU A 140 2.36 18.71 15.43
N ALA A 141 1.57 19.63 15.99
CA ALA A 141 1.70 21.06 15.73
C ALA A 141 3.08 21.58 16.13
N GLU A 142 3.57 21.20 17.32
CA GLU A 142 4.91 21.54 17.79
C GLU A 142 6.01 20.95 16.88
N ALA A 143 5.88 19.68 16.48
CA ALA A 143 6.85 19.03 15.60
C ALA A 143 6.92 19.73 14.23
N PHE A 144 5.77 20.07 13.65
CA PHE A 144 5.73 20.82 12.39
C PHE A 144 6.30 22.23 12.54
N ALA A 145 5.97 22.94 13.62
CA ALA A 145 6.51 24.28 13.88
C ALA A 145 8.05 24.25 14.00
N SER A 146 8.61 23.27 14.71
CA SER A 146 10.06 23.08 14.87
C SER A 146 10.78 22.80 13.55
N ILE A 147 10.20 21.99 12.68
CA ILE A 147 10.78 21.70 11.35
C ILE A 147 10.69 22.92 10.42
N CYS A 148 9.62 23.71 10.53
CA CYS A 148 9.38 24.87 9.67
C CYS A 148 10.07 26.15 10.16
N SER A 149 10.48 26.23 11.43
CA SER A 149 11.29 27.35 11.91
C SER A 149 12.66 27.27 11.26
N ALA A 150 13.01 28.30 10.49
CA ALA A 150 14.19 28.40 9.63
C ALA A 150 15.53 28.52 10.38
N SER A 151 15.73 27.75 11.44
CA SER A 151 17.02 27.60 12.12
C SER A 151 17.71 26.32 11.65
N ASN A 152 18.22 26.34 10.40
CA ASN A 152 19.26 25.45 9.89
C ASN A 152 20.41 26.32 9.38
#